data_AF-A0A059F2D3-F1
#
_entry.id   AF-A0A059F2D3-F1
#
_cell.length_a   1.000
_cell.length_b   1.000
_cell.length_c   1.000
_cell.angle_alpha   90.00
_cell.angle_beta   90.00
_cell.angle_gamma   90.00
#
_symmetry.space_group_name_H-M   'P 1'
#
loop_
_entity.id
_entity.type
_entity.pdbx_description
1 polymer ?
#
loop_
_entity_poly.entity_id
_entity_poly.type
_entity_poly.pdbx_seq_one_letter_code
_entity_poly.pdbx_strand_id
1 'polypeptide(L)'
;MTIEESSLNELTIKLKQLESKIQVEKRTYDKERLKKELTILKKRIAIMINEDVKATKSDEIEIHKNKQLTYSDKIICNERSNENLNLEGKDIFLENLFNCNISIKSDNSVLLINLSNCFIQCISKQIRLVNCNDLTIDCFTETGIFLEKSKLIKIKKRNEENNYWYEIKDFTNPLSNENYQFIE
;
A
#
# COMPACT_ATOMS: atom_id res chain seq x y z
N MET A 1 -3.80 22.44 -27.59
CA MET A 1 -4.84 21.40 -27.47
C MET A 1 -4.75 20.51 -28.69
N THR A 2 -4.26 19.30 -28.49
CA THR A 2 -4.31 18.26 -29.53
C THR A 2 -5.75 17.73 -29.62
N ILE A 3 -6.10 17.12 -30.76
CA ILE A 3 -7.44 16.55 -31.00
C ILE A 3 -7.80 15.48 -29.94
N GLU A 4 -6.79 14.79 -29.40
CA GLU A 4 -6.92 13.74 -28.39
C GLU A 4 -7.28 14.29 -27.00
N GLU A 5 -6.68 15.42 -26.59
CA GLU A 5 -6.98 16.12 -25.32
C GLU A 5 -8.43 16.64 -25.27
N SER A 6 -8.94 17.12 -26.41
CA SER A 6 -10.33 17.58 -26.52
C SER A 6 -11.32 16.43 -26.35
N SER A 7 -11.03 15.27 -26.94
CA SER A 7 -11.90 14.10 -26.89
C SER A 7 -11.96 13.47 -25.49
N LEU A 8 -10.84 13.44 -24.76
CA LEU A 8 -10.80 12.91 -23.39
C LEU A 8 -11.57 13.77 -22.39
N ASN A 9 -11.50 15.10 -22.54
CA ASN A 9 -12.24 16.03 -21.70
C ASN A 9 -13.76 15.87 -21.88
N GLU A 10 -14.23 15.71 -23.11
CA GLU A 10 -15.65 15.45 -23.39
C GLU A 10 -16.15 14.16 -22.74
N LEU A 11 -15.36 13.08 -22.83
CA LEU A 11 -15.71 11.79 -22.23
C LEU A 11 -15.74 11.86 -20.69
N THR A 12 -14.84 12.64 -20.09
CA THR A 12 -14.78 12.84 -18.63
C THR A 12 -15.96 13.65 -18.11
N ILE A 13 -16.38 14.69 -18.84
CA ILE A 13 -17.60 15.45 -18.54
C ILE A 13 -18.82 14.53 -18.61
N LYS A 14 -18.91 13.70 -19.65
CA LYS A 14 -19.99 12.73 -19.83
C LYS A 14 -20.03 11.69 -18.71
N LEU A 15 -18.87 11.26 -18.20
CA LEU A 15 -18.77 10.33 -17.07
C LEU A 15 -19.35 10.92 -15.79
N LYS A 16 -18.99 12.17 -15.45
CA LYS A 16 -19.53 12.87 -14.27
C LYS A 16 -21.05 13.03 -14.33
N GLN A 17 -21.57 13.38 -15.51
CA GLN A 17 -23.01 13.49 -15.72
C GLN A 17 -23.74 12.16 -15.52
N LEU A 18 -23.13 11.05 -15.93
CA LEU A 18 -23.70 9.71 -15.82
C LEU A 18 -23.70 9.20 -14.37
N GLU A 19 -22.65 9.50 -13.60
CA GLU A 19 -22.57 9.21 -12.16
C GLU A 19 -23.64 9.98 -11.37
N SER A 20 -23.83 11.28 -11.67
CA SER A 20 -24.91 12.06 -11.07
C SER A 20 -26.29 11.51 -11.43
N LYS A 21 -26.52 11.07 -12.67
CA LYS A 21 -27.80 10.45 -13.07
C LYS A 21 -28.07 9.15 -12.33
N ILE A 22 -27.07 8.30 -12.11
CA ILE A 22 -27.23 7.04 -11.34
C ILE A 22 -27.62 7.29 -9.88
N GLN A 23 -27.14 8.38 -9.28
CA GLN A 23 -27.47 8.73 -7.89
C GLN A 23 -28.94 9.14 -7.72
N VAL A 24 -29.50 9.82 -8.72
CA VAL A 24 -30.87 10.34 -8.68
C VAL A 24 -31.89 9.34 -9.27
N GLU A 25 -31.46 8.35 -10.06
CA GLU A 25 -32.32 7.35 -10.67
C GLU A 25 -32.89 6.35 -9.66
N LYS A 26 -34.22 6.28 -9.60
CA LYS A 26 -34.99 5.45 -8.66
C LYS A 26 -35.39 4.10 -9.26
N ARG A 27 -35.46 3.98 -10.59
CA ARG A 27 -35.86 2.74 -11.26
C ARG A 27 -34.67 1.80 -11.40
N THR A 28 -34.78 0.60 -10.83
CA THR A 28 -33.71 -0.41 -10.82
C THR A 28 -33.23 -0.76 -12.22
N TYR A 29 -34.15 -0.95 -13.17
CA TYR A 29 -33.82 -1.28 -14.56
C TYR A 29 -33.00 -0.18 -15.24
N ASP A 30 -33.43 1.08 -15.12
CA ASP A 30 -32.73 2.22 -15.71
C ASP A 30 -31.37 2.46 -15.03
N LYS A 31 -31.29 2.22 -13.72
CA LYS A 31 -30.04 2.29 -12.96
C LYS A 31 -29.02 1.23 -13.41
N GLU A 32 -29.45 0.00 -13.65
CA GLU A 32 -28.59 -1.06 -14.17
C GLU A 32 -28.14 -0.78 -15.62
N ARG A 33 -29.02 -0.22 -16.45
CA ARG A 33 -28.65 0.25 -17.80
C ARG A 33 -27.58 1.34 -17.74
N LEU A 34 -27.76 2.35 -16.89
CA LEU A 34 -26.81 3.44 -16.70
C LEU A 34 -25.46 2.94 -16.14
N LYS A 35 -25.47 1.98 -15.22
CA LYS A 35 -24.23 1.35 -14.72
C LYS A 35 -23.46 0.63 -15.84
N LYS A 36 -24.14 -0.10 -16.72
CA LYS A 36 -23.48 -0.73 -17.89
C LYS A 36 -22.85 0.30 -18.81
N GLU A 37 -23.56 1.39 -19.07
CA GLU A 37 -23.06 2.51 -19.88
C GLU A 37 -21.85 3.21 -19.22
N LEU A 38 -21.89 3.37 -17.90
CA LEU A 38 -20.77 3.86 -17.09
C LEU A 38 -19.55 2.94 -17.21
N THR A 39 -19.73 1.62 -17.12
CA THR A 39 -18.64 0.65 -17.24
C THR A 39 -17.98 0.71 -18.61
N ILE A 40 -18.77 0.81 -19.68
CA ILE A 40 -18.26 0.93 -21.06
C ILE A 40 -17.46 2.23 -21.22
N LEU A 41 -17.98 3.35 -20.71
CA LEU A 41 -17.31 4.64 -20.77
C LEU A 41 -16.00 4.64 -19.96
N LYS A 42 -15.99 4.01 -18.77
CA LYS A 42 -14.78 3.83 -17.96
C LYS A 42 -13.72 3.00 -18.68
N LYS A 43 -14.11 1.95 -19.40
CA LYS A 43 -13.19 1.14 -20.22
C LYS A 43 -12.65 1.93 -21.40
N ARG A 44 -13.49 2.69 -22.10
CA ARG A 44 -13.08 3.52 -23.25
C ARG A 44 -12.10 4.61 -22.84
N ILE A 45 -12.35 5.29 -21.72
CA ILE A 45 -11.43 6.26 -21.14
C ILE A 45 -10.11 5.58 -20.75
N ALA A 46 -10.15 4.38 -20.15
CA ALA A 46 -8.92 3.65 -19.78
C ALA A 46 -8.08 3.27 -21.02
N ILE A 47 -8.73 2.82 -22.10
CA ILE A 47 -8.06 2.47 -23.36
C ILE A 47 -7.45 3.72 -24.03
N MET A 48 -8.15 4.86 -24.03
CA MET A 48 -7.65 6.12 -24.59
C MET A 48 -6.50 6.72 -23.77
N ILE A 49 -6.38 6.32 -22.51
CA ILE A 49 -5.33 6.80 -21.61
C ILE A 49 -4.06 5.95 -21.73
N ASN A 50 -4.14 4.62 -21.94
CA ASN A 50 -3.04 3.66 -22.19
C ASN A 50 -1.69 3.82 -21.44
N GLU A 51 -1.69 4.59 -20.35
CA GLU A 51 -0.70 4.74 -19.29
C GLU A 51 -1.50 5.28 -18.09
N ASP A 52 -1.58 4.46 -17.04
CA ASP A 52 -2.56 4.52 -15.96
C ASP A 52 -2.66 5.86 -15.23
N VAL A 53 -3.77 6.59 -15.45
CA VAL A 53 -4.24 7.63 -14.51
C VAL A 53 -5.77 7.60 -14.40
N LYS A 54 -6.27 7.42 -13.16
CA LYS A 54 -7.64 7.83 -12.78
C LYS A 54 -7.69 8.40 -11.36
N ALA A 55 -7.95 9.71 -11.30
CA ALA A 55 -8.32 10.48 -10.11
C ALA A 55 -9.73 10.10 -9.57
N THR A 56 -10.13 10.29 -8.31
CA THR A 56 -10.31 11.59 -7.60
C THR A 56 -10.87 11.37 -6.17
N LYS A 57 -10.40 12.13 -5.15
CA LYS A 57 -11.13 13.21 -4.41
C LYS A 57 -10.39 13.63 -3.10
N SER A 58 -10.36 14.96 -2.90
CA SER A 58 -9.87 15.78 -1.77
C SER A 58 -8.35 15.79 -1.48
N ASP A 59 -7.75 16.94 -1.78
CA ASP A 59 -6.61 17.61 -1.12
C ASP A 59 -5.20 16.99 -1.08
N GLU A 60 -4.72 16.24 -2.08
CA GLU A 60 -3.27 15.97 -2.18
C GLU A 60 -2.77 15.72 -3.61
N ILE A 61 -1.49 16.07 -3.83
CA ILE A 61 -0.75 15.93 -5.08
C ILE A 61 -0.22 14.49 -5.17
N GLU A 62 -0.67 13.75 -6.18
CA GLU A 62 -0.16 12.42 -6.53
C GLU A 62 1.06 12.56 -7.44
N ILE A 63 2.27 12.40 -6.89
CA ILE A 63 3.53 12.39 -7.66
C ILE A 63 3.95 10.94 -7.89
N HIS A 64 3.70 10.42 -9.09
CA HIS A 64 4.28 9.16 -9.52
C HIS A 64 5.76 9.34 -9.89
N LYS A 65 6.64 9.16 -8.92
CA LYS A 65 8.02 8.75 -9.18
C LYS A 65 8.17 7.32 -8.68
N ASN A 66 8.56 6.41 -9.58
CA ASN A 66 8.97 5.07 -9.21
C ASN A 66 7.96 4.32 -8.30
N LYS A 67 6.76 3.96 -8.79
CA LYS A 67 5.77 3.05 -8.12
C LYS A 67 5.51 3.30 -6.62
N GLN A 68 5.77 4.51 -6.13
CA GLN A 68 5.49 4.92 -4.76
C GLN A 68 4.31 5.89 -4.81
N LEU A 69 3.28 5.60 -4.03
CA LEU A 69 2.07 6.39 -3.85
C LEU A 69 2.14 7.02 -2.45
N THR A 70 2.05 8.34 -2.38
CA THR A 70 1.92 9.04 -1.09
C THR A 70 0.51 9.62 -1.00
N TYR A 71 -0.23 9.27 0.05
CA TYR A 71 -1.57 9.80 0.36
C TYR A 71 -1.56 10.39 1.76
N SER A 72 -1.66 11.71 1.85
CA SER A 72 -1.51 12.49 3.08
C SER A 72 -0.16 12.22 3.73
N ASP A 73 -0.16 11.50 4.86
CA ASP A 73 1.05 11.07 5.53
C ASP A 73 1.35 9.57 5.33
N LYS A 74 0.61 8.88 4.45
CA LYS A 74 0.75 7.45 4.21
C LYS A 74 1.60 7.20 2.97
N ILE A 75 2.59 6.33 3.10
CA ILE A 75 3.41 5.88 1.97
C ILE A 75 2.99 4.47 1.59
N ILE A 76 2.69 4.25 0.33
CA ILE A 76 2.40 2.94 -0.28
C ILE A 76 3.48 2.68 -1.32
N CYS A 77 4.17 1.54 -1.23
CA CYS A 77 5.16 1.14 -2.22
C CYS A 77 4.95 -0.32 -2.60
N ASN A 78 4.76 -0.58 -3.89
CA ASN A 78 4.34 -1.88 -4.38
C ASN A 78 5.27 -2.40 -5.48
N GLU A 79 5.38 -3.72 -5.57
CA GLU A 79 6.00 -4.45 -6.70
C GLU A 79 7.43 -3.98 -7.04
N ARG A 80 8.31 -4.04 -6.04
CA ARG A 80 9.73 -3.68 -6.16
C ARG A 80 10.60 -4.92 -6.02
N SER A 81 11.73 -4.95 -6.71
CA SER A 81 12.70 -6.04 -6.52
C SER A 81 14.13 -5.61 -6.73
N ASN A 82 15.05 -6.11 -5.90
CA ASN A 82 16.49 -5.81 -5.97
C ASN A 82 16.81 -4.32 -5.79
N GLU A 83 16.06 -3.64 -4.91
CA GLU A 83 16.15 -2.19 -4.73
C GLU A 83 16.46 -1.80 -3.29
N ASN A 84 17.07 -0.62 -3.14
CA ASN A 84 17.24 0.04 -1.86
C ASN A 84 16.16 1.12 -1.72
N LEU A 85 15.36 1.05 -0.67
CA LEU A 85 14.26 1.98 -0.42
C LEU A 85 14.54 2.76 0.86
N ASN A 86 14.22 4.05 0.87
CA ASN A 86 14.26 4.89 2.06
C ASN A 86 12.94 5.67 2.16
N LEU A 87 12.14 5.38 3.18
CA LEU A 87 10.76 5.84 3.30
C LEU A 87 10.55 6.49 4.68
N GLU A 88 10.02 7.71 4.69
CA GLU A 88 9.69 8.45 5.90
C GLU A 88 8.26 9.02 5.80
N GLY A 89 7.39 8.66 6.74
CA GLY A 89 5.99 9.05 6.74
C GLY A 89 5.30 8.70 8.06
N LYS A 90 3.99 8.86 8.15
CA LYS A 90 3.23 8.50 9.36
C LYS A 90 2.85 7.03 9.36
N ASP A 91 2.20 6.57 8.29
CA ASP A 91 1.91 5.16 8.08
C ASP A 91 2.61 4.69 6.80
N ILE A 92 3.23 3.52 6.83
CA ILE A 92 3.96 2.99 5.66
C ILE A 92 3.44 1.60 5.34
N PHE A 93 3.04 1.40 4.09
CA PHE A 93 2.48 0.16 3.56
C PHE A 93 3.35 -0.33 2.40
N LEU A 94 3.94 -1.51 2.55
CA LEU A 94 4.77 -2.14 1.52
C LEU A 94 4.15 -3.46 1.10
N GLU A 95 3.97 -3.64 -0.21
CA GLU A 95 3.31 -4.83 -0.74
C GLU A 95 4.05 -5.45 -1.94
N ASN A 96 4.27 -6.76 -1.89
CA ASN A 96 4.92 -7.53 -2.97
C ASN A 96 6.35 -7.04 -3.28
N LEU A 97 7.21 -6.92 -2.25
CA LEU A 97 8.64 -6.60 -2.45
C LEU A 97 9.50 -7.84 -2.31
N PHE A 98 10.55 -7.95 -3.12
CA PHE A 98 11.45 -9.10 -3.13
C PHE A 98 12.92 -8.68 -3.21
N ASN A 99 13.78 -9.25 -2.36
CA ASN A 99 15.22 -8.96 -2.39
C ASN A 99 15.55 -7.46 -2.25
N CYS A 100 14.89 -6.76 -1.32
CA CYS A 100 15.10 -5.32 -1.12
C CYS A 100 15.80 -5.02 0.22
N ASN A 101 16.57 -3.93 0.26
CA ASN A 101 17.02 -3.33 1.51
C ASN A 101 16.20 -2.07 1.78
N ILE A 102 15.57 -2.00 2.94
CA ILE A 102 14.51 -1.01 3.20
C ILE A 102 14.82 -0.27 4.49
N SER A 103 14.93 1.05 4.43
CA SER A 103 14.99 1.94 5.58
C SER A 103 13.63 2.62 5.76
N ILE A 104 13.04 2.47 6.93
CA ILE A 104 11.68 2.93 7.24
C ILE A 104 11.70 3.74 8.53
N LYS A 105 11.17 4.96 8.45
CA LYS A 105 10.82 5.77 9.62
C LYS A 105 9.35 6.14 9.57
N SER A 106 8.58 5.62 10.52
CA SER A 106 7.14 5.80 10.61
C SER A 106 6.74 6.38 11.96
N ASP A 107 5.90 7.41 11.96
CA ASP A 107 5.40 8.00 13.21
C ASP A 107 4.33 7.15 13.91
N ASN A 108 3.72 6.20 13.19
CA ASN A 108 2.58 5.44 13.69
C ASN A 108 2.67 3.95 13.36
N SER A 109 2.45 3.54 12.11
CA SER A 109 2.40 2.12 11.78
C SER A 109 3.11 1.75 10.48
N VAL A 110 3.69 0.55 10.47
CA VAL A 110 4.25 -0.09 9.29
C VAL A 110 3.53 -1.40 9.03
N LEU A 111 3.02 -1.58 7.81
CA LEU A 111 2.37 -2.79 7.35
C LEU A 111 3.12 -3.35 6.14
N LEU A 112 3.62 -4.57 6.31
CA LEU A 112 4.40 -5.31 5.33
C LEU A 112 3.58 -6.51 4.85
N ILE A 113 3.27 -6.57 3.56
CA ILE A 113 2.45 -7.64 2.96
C ILE A 113 3.19 -8.33 1.82
N ASN A 114 3.30 -9.66 1.85
CA ASN A 114 3.93 -10.45 0.80
C ASN A 114 5.38 -10.04 0.50
N LEU A 115 6.16 -9.70 1.53
CA LEU A 115 7.59 -9.41 1.39
C LEU A 115 8.39 -10.71 1.49
N SER A 116 9.42 -10.86 0.66
CA SER A 116 10.33 -12.00 0.78
C SER A 116 11.79 -11.65 0.54
N ASN A 117 12.68 -12.28 1.33
CA ASN A 117 14.13 -12.10 1.22
C ASN A 117 14.54 -10.62 1.35
N CYS A 118 14.02 -9.88 2.34
CA CYS A 118 14.36 -8.45 2.51
C CYS A 118 15.09 -8.20 3.83
N PHE A 119 15.94 -7.17 3.82
CA PHE A 119 16.52 -6.57 5.02
C PHE A 119 15.83 -5.24 5.30
N ILE A 120 15.34 -5.05 6.53
CA ILE A 120 14.48 -3.93 6.89
C ILE A 120 15.01 -3.26 8.15
N GLN A 121 15.39 -1.99 8.06
CA GLN A 121 15.64 -1.13 9.21
C GLN A 121 14.37 -0.31 9.46
N CYS A 122 13.75 -0.47 10.63
CA CYS A 122 12.41 0.06 10.86
C CYS A 122 12.28 0.75 12.22
N ILE A 123 11.85 2.00 12.22
CA ILE A 123 11.43 2.73 13.42
C ILE A 123 9.94 3.03 13.26
N SER A 124 9.08 2.45 14.11
CA SER A 124 7.64 2.70 14.07
C SER A 124 6.94 2.29 15.36
N LYS A 125 5.85 2.95 15.76
CA LYS A 125 5.12 2.55 16.98
C LYS A 125 4.57 1.14 16.88
N GLN A 126 4.12 0.72 15.70
CA GLN A 126 3.60 -0.62 15.45
C GLN A 126 4.13 -1.20 14.14
N ILE A 127 4.58 -2.46 14.16
CA ILE A 127 5.04 -3.17 12.96
C ILE A 127 4.15 -4.39 12.74
N ARG A 128 3.54 -4.52 11.57
CA ARG A 128 2.71 -5.66 11.19
C ARG A 128 3.22 -6.33 9.93
N LEU A 129 3.32 -7.65 9.98
CA LEU A 129 3.77 -8.50 8.90
C LEU A 129 2.66 -9.49 8.53
N VAL A 130 2.32 -9.52 7.26
CA VAL A 130 1.32 -10.44 6.71
C VAL A 130 1.92 -11.18 5.53
N ASN A 131 1.89 -12.51 5.58
CA ASN A 131 2.37 -13.39 4.52
C ASN A 131 3.83 -13.08 4.08
N CYS A 132 4.70 -12.77 5.03
CA CYS A 132 6.10 -12.44 4.77
C CYS A 132 7.02 -13.65 4.99
N ASN A 133 8.12 -13.74 4.24
CA ASN A 133 9.02 -14.89 4.30
C ASN A 133 10.50 -14.49 4.24
N ASP A 134 11.31 -15.05 5.15
CA ASP A 134 12.77 -14.81 5.20
C ASP A 134 13.10 -13.31 5.22
N LEU A 135 12.64 -12.63 6.27
CA LEU A 135 12.92 -11.21 6.50
C LEU A 135 13.91 -11.07 7.64
N THR A 136 14.81 -10.10 7.53
CA THR A 136 15.62 -9.65 8.65
C THR A 136 15.21 -8.22 8.99
N ILE A 137 14.79 -7.98 10.22
CA ILE A 137 14.25 -6.71 10.67
C ILE A 137 15.08 -6.18 11.83
N ASP A 138 15.76 -5.07 11.63
CA ASP A 138 16.43 -4.28 12.65
C ASP A 138 15.48 -3.17 13.11
N CYS A 139 14.81 -3.35 14.25
CA CYS A 139 13.64 -2.54 14.59
C CYS A 139 13.68 -1.82 15.94
N PHE A 140 13.02 -0.66 15.93
CA PHE A 140 12.47 0.01 17.09
C PHE A 140 10.94 -0.02 17.03
N THR A 141 10.28 -0.37 18.13
CA THR A 141 8.82 -0.27 18.23
C THR A 141 8.31 0.05 19.63
N GLU A 142 7.22 0.82 19.73
CA GLU A 142 6.58 1.20 21.00
C GLU A 142 5.53 0.17 21.47
N THR A 143 4.98 -0.64 20.56
CA THR A 143 3.85 -1.54 20.86
C THR A 143 4.11 -3.00 20.54
N GLY A 144 5.20 -3.29 19.82
CA GLY A 144 5.57 -4.65 19.43
C GLY A 144 5.32 -4.95 17.95
N ILE A 145 5.52 -6.22 17.61
CA ILE A 145 5.52 -6.72 16.23
C ILE A 145 4.44 -7.80 16.10
N PHE A 146 3.64 -7.70 15.05
CA PHE A 146 2.47 -8.53 14.84
C PHE A 146 2.68 -9.37 13.57
N LEU A 147 2.70 -10.69 13.71
CA LEU A 147 2.94 -11.63 12.61
C LEU A 147 1.66 -12.37 12.23
N GLU A 148 1.39 -12.49 10.93
CA GLU A 148 0.35 -13.34 10.38
C GLU A 148 0.86 -13.99 9.09
N LYS A 149 0.66 -15.30 8.94
CA LYS A 149 1.08 -16.17 7.82
C LYS A 149 2.54 -15.97 7.42
N SER A 150 3.37 -15.52 8.34
CA SER A 150 4.76 -15.14 8.08
C SER A 150 5.70 -16.16 8.69
N LYS A 151 6.87 -16.39 8.09
CA LYS A 151 7.84 -17.39 8.55
C LYS A 151 9.27 -16.97 8.28
N LEU A 152 10.22 -17.58 8.99
CA LEU A 152 11.66 -17.30 8.89
C LEU A 152 11.98 -15.81 9.17
N ILE A 153 11.28 -15.19 10.12
CA ILE A 153 11.47 -13.78 10.46
C ILE A 153 12.59 -13.65 11.49
N LYS A 154 13.67 -12.95 11.14
CA LYS A 154 14.79 -12.67 12.03
C LYS A 154 14.65 -11.25 12.56
N ILE A 155 14.69 -11.09 13.87
CA ILE A 155 14.42 -9.80 14.53
C ILE A 155 15.66 -9.40 15.32
N LYS A 156 16.17 -8.22 15.02
CA LYS A 156 17.34 -7.60 15.63
C LYS A 156 16.91 -6.36 16.41
N LYS A 157 17.49 -6.21 17.60
CA LYS A 157 17.28 -5.06 18.46
C LYS A 157 18.03 -3.82 17.95
N ARG A 158 17.36 -2.68 17.95
CA ARG A 158 18.02 -1.36 17.96
C ARG A 158 18.17 -0.80 19.38
N ASN A 159 19.26 -0.07 19.62
CA ASN A 159 19.68 0.43 20.94
C ASN A 159 19.04 1.79 21.28
N GLU A 160 17.71 1.84 21.34
CA GLU A 160 16.95 2.99 21.80
C GLU A 160 16.10 2.62 23.04
N GLU A 161 15.79 3.61 23.87
CA GLU A 161 14.95 3.44 25.06
C GLU A 161 13.48 3.15 24.69
N ASN A 162 12.78 2.39 25.52
CA ASN A 162 11.36 2.00 25.30
C ASN A 162 11.12 1.21 24.01
N ASN A 163 12.13 0.44 23.56
CA ASN A 163 12.01 -0.45 22.41
C ASN A 163 11.41 -1.81 22.81
N TYR A 164 10.19 -2.09 22.36
CA TYR A 164 9.43 -3.33 22.54
C TYR A 164 9.62 -4.32 21.38
N TRP A 165 10.79 -4.33 20.72
CA TRP A 165 11.13 -5.27 19.64
C TRP A 165 10.95 -6.76 20.00
N TYR A 166 10.97 -7.10 21.29
CA TYR A 166 10.81 -8.46 21.80
C TYR A 166 9.33 -8.86 22.02
N GLU A 167 8.41 -7.89 22.01
CA GLU A 167 6.97 -8.12 22.14
C GLU A 167 6.39 -8.58 20.80
N ILE A 168 6.46 -9.89 20.54
CA ILE A 168 5.97 -10.50 19.30
C ILE A 168 4.62 -11.17 19.53
N LYS A 169 3.65 -10.85 18.67
CA LYS A 169 2.35 -11.54 18.62
C LYS A 169 2.20 -12.24 17.28
N ASP A 170 2.40 -13.55 17.28
CA ASP A 170 2.15 -14.39 16.12
C ASP A 170 0.72 -14.93 16.12
N PHE A 171 -0.11 -14.43 15.21
CA PHE A 171 -1.49 -14.88 15.05
C PHE A 171 -1.63 -16.22 14.31
N THR A 172 -0.56 -16.69 13.66
CA THR A 172 -0.54 -17.97 12.94
C THR A 172 -0.12 -19.11 13.84
N ASN A 173 0.82 -18.85 14.75
CA ASN A 173 1.23 -19.81 15.74
C ASN A 173 1.32 -19.17 17.15
N PRO A 174 0.18 -18.88 17.79
CA PRO A 174 0.16 -18.10 19.05
C PRO A 174 0.83 -18.77 20.25
N LEU A 175 1.13 -20.07 20.16
CA LEU A 175 1.64 -20.89 21.26
C LEU A 175 3.12 -21.28 21.08
N SER A 176 3.77 -20.86 19.98
CA SER A 176 5.18 -21.14 19.75
C SER A 176 5.86 -20.00 19.00
N ASN A 177 7.17 -20.10 18.84
CA ASN A 177 8.01 -19.11 18.17
C ASN A 177 8.66 -19.63 16.89
N GLU A 178 8.12 -20.68 16.26
CA GLU A 178 8.75 -21.31 15.08
C GLU A 178 8.89 -20.37 13.87
N ASN A 179 8.05 -19.35 13.78
CA ASN A 179 8.01 -18.42 12.66
C ASN A 179 9.02 -17.27 12.75
N TYR A 180 9.62 -17.06 13.93
CA TYR A 180 10.56 -15.98 14.14
C TYR A 180 11.71 -16.36 15.07
N GLN A 181 12.81 -15.63 14.98
CA GLN A 181 13.94 -15.79 15.90
C GLN A 181 14.59 -14.44 16.16
N PHE A 182 15.14 -14.29 17.35
CA PHE A 182 15.95 -13.13 17.70
C PHE A 182 17.40 -13.37 17.27
N ILE A 183 18.01 -12.36 16.67
CA ILE A 183 19.41 -12.39 16.23
C ILE A 183 20.18 -11.19 16.82
N GLU A 184 21.50 -11.31 16.89
CA GLU A 184 22.41 -10.27 17.39
C GLU A 184 22.61 -9.11 16.42
#